data_AF-A0A1G7A9T5-F1
#
_entry.id   AF-A0A1G7A9T5-F1
#
_cell.length_a   1.000
_cell.length_b   1.000
_cell.length_c   1.000
_cell.angle_alpha   90.00
_cell.angle_beta   90.00
_cell.angle_gamma   90.00
#
_symmetry.space_group_name_H-M   'P 1'
#
loop_
_entity.id
_entity.type
_entity.pdbx_description
1 polymer ?
#
loop_
_entity_poly.entity_id
_entity_poly.type
_entity_poly.pdbx_seq_one_letter_code
_entity_poly.pdbx_strand_id
1 'polypeptide(L)'
;MSLILRILLSALAVVILSKILPHVSVDTYFTAIIVAIVLSLLNFIVKPILILLTLPVTIVTFGLFLLIINAIIILLADNLIGGFNVDGIWWALLFSLLLSFLQSLLFSLLKEKDKA
;
A
#
# COMPACT_ATOMS: atom_id res chain seq x y z
N MET A 1 -1.78 -11.84 14.68
CA MET A 1 -2.16 -10.40 14.64
C MET A 1 -3.60 -10.32 14.18
N SER A 2 -4.48 -9.66 14.94
CA SER A 2 -5.87 -9.45 14.52
C SER A 2 -5.90 -8.64 13.21
N LEU A 3 -6.80 -9.01 12.30
CA LEU A 3 -6.95 -8.38 10.97
C LEU A 3 -7.14 -6.85 11.09
N ILE A 4 -7.78 -6.43 12.18
CA ILE A 4 -8.02 -5.04 12.58
C ILE A 4 -6.72 -4.26 12.82
N LEU A 5 -5.76 -4.80 13.58
CA LEU A 5 -4.47 -4.14 13.83
C LEU A 5 -3.69 -3.95 12.53
N ARG A 6 -3.76 -4.93 11.62
CA ARG A 6 -3.08 -4.86 10.32
C ARG A 6 -3.61 -3.73 9.43
N ILE A 7 -4.92 -3.53 9.43
CA ILE A 7 -5.57 -2.44 8.68
C ILE A 7 -5.20 -1.09 9.29
N LEU A 8 -5.26 -0.95 10.62
CA LEU A 8 -4.87 0.28 11.33
C LEU A 8 -3.43 0.70 11.05
N LEU A 9 -2.50 -0.26 11.05
CA LEU A 9 -1.08 0.02 10.77
C LEU A 9 -0.83 0.39 9.31
N SER A 10 -1.56 -0.25 8.40
CA SER A 10 -1.53 0.10 6.99
C SER A 10 -2.07 1.52 6.76
N ALA A 11 -3.15 1.90 7.45
CA ALA A 11 -3.70 3.25 7.42
C ALA A 11 -2.70 4.29 7.92
N LEU A 12 -2.06 4.00 9.06
CA LEU A 12 -1.04 4.88 9.64
C LEU A 12 0.14 5.06 8.68
N ALA A 13 0.61 3.98 8.05
CA ALA A 13 1.69 4.05 7.08
C ALA A 13 1.35 4.92 5.86
N VAL A 14 0.11 4.83 5.35
CA VAL A 14 -0.37 5.69 4.25
C VAL A 14 -0.39 7.17 4.66
N VAL A 15 -0.89 7.48 5.85
CA VAL A 15 -0.90 8.86 6.38
C VAL A 15 0.52 9.40 6.52
N ILE A 16 1.44 8.61 7.05
CA ILE A 16 2.84 9.02 7.23
C ILE A 16 3.48 9.29 5.86
N LEU A 17 3.31 8.39 4.90
CA LEU A 17 3.97 8.49 3.59
C LEU A 17 3.42 9.61 2.73
N SER A 18 2.11 9.89 2.78
CA SER A 18 1.52 11.05 2.09
C SER A 18 2.03 12.40 2.62
N LYS A 19 2.54 12.46 3.86
CA LYS A 19 3.19 13.68 4.38
C LYS A 19 4.67 13.79 3.99
N ILE A 20 5.33 12.67 3.68
CA ILE A 20 6.76 12.63 3.37
C ILE A 20 7.00 12.80 1.88
N LEU A 21 6.11 12.27 1.03
CA LEU A 21 6.29 12.24 -0.41
C LEU A 21 5.59 13.45 -1.07
N PRO A 22 6.33 14.35 -1.75
CA PRO A 22 5.78 15.59 -2.30
C PRO A 22 4.79 15.38 -3.45
N HIS A 23 4.80 14.21 -4.07
CA HIS A 23 3.96 13.83 -5.21
C HIS A 23 2.91 12.77 -4.85
N VAL A 24 2.63 12.63 -3.55
CA VAL A 24 1.54 11.80 -3.03
C VAL A 24 0.73 12.65 -2.07
N SER A 25 -0.44 13.10 -2.50
CA SER A 25 -1.29 13.98 -1.70
C SER A 25 -2.49 13.22 -1.13
N VAL A 26 -2.85 13.58 0.09
CA VAL A 26 -4.10 13.17 0.74
C VAL A 26 -4.74 14.40 1.36
N ASP A 27 -5.94 14.75 0.90
CA ASP A 27 -6.58 16.04 1.24
C ASP A 27 -6.93 16.16 2.72
N THR A 28 -7.43 15.08 3.33
CA THR A 28 -7.89 15.10 4.72
C THR A 28 -7.57 13.81 5.46
N TYR A 29 -7.52 13.88 6.79
CA TYR A 29 -7.40 12.68 7.65
C TYR A 29 -8.51 11.65 7.40
N PHE A 30 -9.72 12.12 7.06
CA PHE A 30 -10.83 11.25 6.70
C PHE A 30 -10.59 10.53 5.37
N THR A 31 -10.07 11.24 4.37
CA THR A 31 -9.65 10.63 3.10
C THR A 31 -8.59 9.56 3.31
N ALA A 32 -7.63 9.79 4.22
CA ALA A 32 -6.59 8.80 4.52
C ALA A 32 -7.16 7.47 5.07
N ILE A 33 -8.19 7.55 5.91
CA ILE A 33 -8.90 6.36 6.41
C ILE A 33 -9.60 5.64 5.27
N ILE A 34 -10.28 6.38 4.38
CA ILE A 34 -10.93 5.81 3.19
C ILE A 34 -9.89 5.12 2.30
N VAL A 35 -8.75 5.76 2.04
CA VAL A 35 -7.63 5.20 1.27
C VAL A 35 -7.16 3.89 1.87
N ALA A 36 -6.97 3.83 3.20
CA ALA A 36 -6.55 2.60 3.86
C ALA A 36 -7.56 1.44 3.68
N ILE A 37 -8.85 1.74 3.80
CA ILE A 37 -9.94 0.76 3.62
C ILE A 37 -9.99 0.28 2.17
N VAL A 38 -9.99 1.20 1.22
CA VAL A 38 -10.04 0.88 -0.21
C VAL A 38 -8.79 0.13 -0.64
N LEU A 39 -7.59 0.55 -0.23
CA LEU A 39 -6.35 -0.18 -0.49
C LEU A 39 -6.41 -1.59 0.10
N SER A 40 -6.93 -1.76 1.32
CA SER A 40 -7.10 -3.09 1.92
C SER A 40 -8.05 -3.97 1.09
N LEU A 41 -9.13 -3.39 0.57
CA LEU A 41 -10.10 -4.08 -0.28
C LEU A 41 -9.50 -4.47 -1.64
N LEU A 42 -8.78 -3.54 -2.30
CA LEU A 42 -8.08 -3.80 -3.55
C LEU A 42 -6.99 -4.86 -3.37
N ASN A 43 -6.27 -4.85 -2.24
CA ASN A 43 -5.31 -5.89 -1.91
C ASN A 43 -5.96 -7.27 -1.67
N PHE A 44 -7.22 -7.31 -1.23
CA PHE A 44 -7.95 -8.56 -1.02
C PHE A 44 -8.51 -9.13 -2.33
N ILE A 45 -9.02 -8.26 -3.23
CA ILE A 45 -9.74 -8.69 -4.44
C ILE A 45 -8.85 -8.60 -5.69
N VAL A 46 -8.23 -7.45 -5.93
CA VAL A 46 -7.52 -7.15 -7.20
C VAL A 46 -6.14 -7.79 -7.21
N LYS A 47 -5.43 -7.75 -6.08
CA LYS A 47 -4.06 -8.30 -6.00
C LYS A 47 -3.96 -9.78 -6.36
N PRO A 48 -4.81 -10.70 -5.87
CA PRO A 48 -4.77 -12.11 -6.28
C PRO A 48 -4.98 -12.29 -7.78
N ILE A 49 -5.90 -11.52 -8.38
CA ILE A 49 -6.19 -11.56 -9.81
C ILE A 49 -4.96 -11.10 -10.61
N LEU A 50 -4.38 -9.96 -10.22
CA LEU A 50 -3.17 -9.44 -10.88
C LEU A 50 -2.01 -10.44 -10.77
N ILE A 51 -1.74 -10.99 -9.58
CA ILE A 51 -0.68 -11.99 -9.39
C ILE A 51 -0.90 -13.22 -10.26
N LEU A 52 -2.14 -13.71 -10.38
CA LEU A 52 -2.46 -14.86 -11.21
C LEU A 52 -2.19 -14.57 -12.69
N LEU A 53 -2.61 -13.39 -13.18
CA LEU A 53 -2.39 -12.97 -14.57
C LEU A 53 -0.92 -12.70 -14.85
N THR A 54 -0.18 -12.16 -13.89
CA THR A 54 1.22 -11.75 -14.04
C THR A 54 2.17 -12.84 -13.55
N LEU A 55 1.69 -14.03 -13.22
CA LEU A 55 2.48 -15.11 -12.61
C LEU A 55 3.71 -15.48 -13.45
N PRO A 56 3.64 -15.66 -14.78
CA PRO A 56 4.82 -15.99 -15.59
C PRO A 56 5.89 -14.89 -15.53
N VAL A 57 5.46 -13.63 -15.65
CA VAL A 57 6.35 -12.47 -15.59
C VAL A 57 6.93 -12.29 -14.19
N THR A 58 6.12 -12.55 -13.16
CA THR A 58 6.54 -12.50 -11.75
C THR A 58 7.64 -13.52 -11.49
N ILE A 59 7.53 -14.74 -12.05
CA ILE A 59 8.59 -15.75 -11.94
C ILE A 59 9.84 -15.32 -12.70
N VAL A 60 9.71 -14.86 -13.95
CA VAL A 60 10.85 -14.42 -14.79
C VAL A 60 11.61 -13.26 -14.15
N THR A 61 10.90 -12.36 -13.46
CA THR A 61 11.48 -11.21 -12.77
C THR A 61 11.87 -11.50 -11.32
N PHE A 62 11.86 -12.77 -10.88
CA PHE A 62 12.16 -13.19 -9.50
C PHE A 62 11.35 -12.44 -8.42
N GLY A 63 10.09 -12.12 -8.72
CA GLY A 63 9.20 -11.42 -7.82
C GLY A 63 9.29 -9.90 -7.87
N LEU A 64 10.20 -9.30 -8.65
CA LEU A 64 10.28 -7.84 -8.78
C LEU A 64 9.00 -7.23 -9.36
N PHE A 65 8.28 -7.97 -10.21
CA PHE A 65 6.99 -7.53 -10.74
C PHE A 65 5.92 -7.32 -9.65
N LEU A 66 6.08 -7.91 -8.46
CA LEU A 66 5.17 -7.65 -7.33
C LEU A 66 5.16 -6.18 -6.90
N LEU A 67 6.28 -5.45 -7.05
CA LEU A 67 6.34 -4.00 -6.79
C LEU A 67 5.44 -3.25 -7.78
N ILE A 68 5.47 -3.65 -9.05
CA ILE A 68 4.62 -3.09 -10.10
C ILE A 68 3.15 -3.37 -9.80
N ILE A 69 2.80 -4.59 -9.36
CA ILE A 69 1.43 -4.92 -8.94
C ILE A 69 0.97 -4.01 -7.79
N ASN A 70 1.82 -3.79 -6.77
CA ASN A 70 1.47 -2.90 -5.67
C ASN A 70 1.26 -1.46 -6.16
N ALA A 71 2.13 -0.96 -7.04
CA ALA A 71 2.00 0.37 -7.65
C ALA A 71 0.71 0.50 -8.48
N ILE A 72 0.34 -0.52 -9.26
CA ILE A 72 -0.93 -0.56 -10.00
C ILE A 72 -2.11 -0.44 -9.04
N ILE A 73 -2.09 -1.16 -7.92
CA ILE A 73 -3.16 -1.08 -6.90
C ILE A 73 -3.26 0.34 -6.32
N ILE A 74 -2.13 1.00 -6.09
CA ILE A 74 -2.09 2.38 -5.59
C ILE A 74 -2.69 3.35 -6.61
N LEU A 75 -2.30 3.23 -7.88
CA LEU A 75 -2.88 4.05 -8.96
C LEU A 75 -4.38 3.78 -9.14
N LEU A 76 -4.82 2.54 -8.97
CA LEU A 76 -6.25 2.23 -8.95
C LEU A 76 -6.96 2.91 -7.78
N ALA A 77 -6.36 2.95 -6.59
CA ALA A 77 -6.93 3.67 -5.44
C ALA A 77 -6.98 5.18 -5.67
N ASP A 78 -5.94 5.78 -6.25
CA ASP A 78 -5.92 7.18 -6.69
C ASP A 78 -7.10 7.51 -7.61
N ASN A 79 -7.35 6.67 -8.62
CA ASN A 79 -8.49 6.85 -9.53
C ASN A 79 -9.88 6.65 -8.89
N LEU A 80 -9.95 5.91 -7.78
CA LEU A 80 -11.23 5.58 -7.11
C LEU A 80 -11.59 6.56 -5.99
N ILE A 81 -10.65 7.35 -5.49
CA ILE A 81 -10.81 8.13 -4.26
C ILE A 81 -10.56 9.60 -4.53
N GLY A 82 -11.62 10.40 -4.48
CA GLY A 82 -11.49 11.85 -4.46
C GLY A 82 -10.67 12.31 -3.26
N GLY A 83 -9.54 12.97 -3.54
CA GLY A 83 -8.62 13.52 -2.54
C GLY A 83 -7.47 12.61 -2.11
N PHE A 84 -7.18 11.55 -2.88
CA PHE A 84 -5.90 10.85 -2.85
C PHE A 84 -5.31 10.90 -4.25
N ASN A 85 -4.13 11.48 -4.40
CA ASN A 85 -3.48 11.58 -5.70
C ASN A 85 -2.03 11.10 -5.67
N VAL A 86 -1.62 10.41 -6.74
CA VAL A 86 -0.25 9.91 -6.90
C VAL A 86 0.21 10.22 -8.32
N ASP A 87 1.24 11.06 -8.46
CA ASP A 87 1.69 11.54 -9.78
C ASP A 87 2.41 10.44 -10.58
N GLY A 88 1.66 9.58 -11.24
CA GLY A 88 2.19 8.60 -12.18
C GLY A 88 2.91 7.40 -11.55
N ILE A 89 3.39 6.50 -12.42
CA ILE A 89 3.77 5.15 -12.00
C ILE A 89 5.08 5.09 -11.20
N TRP A 90 6.01 6.02 -11.43
CA TRP A 90 7.28 6.08 -10.70
C TRP A 90 7.06 6.47 -9.23
N TRP A 91 6.17 7.43 -8.98
CA TRP A 91 5.79 7.81 -7.62
C TRP A 91 4.96 6.72 -6.95
N ALA A 92 4.07 6.04 -7.68
CA ALA A 92 3.36 4.87 -7.16
C ALA A 92 4.30 3.71 -6.81
N LEU A 93 5.34 3.45 -7.61
CA LEU A 93 6.36 2.46 -7.31
C LEU A 93 7.14 2.80 -6.04
N LEU A 94 7.62 4.05 -5.93
CA LEU A 94 8.33 4.52 -4.75
C LEU A 94 7.45 4.46 -3.50
N PHE A 95 6.20 4.92 -3.60
CA PHE A 95 5.22 4.84 -2.52
C PHE A 95 4.98 3.38 -2.12
N SER A 96 4.82 2.46 -3.07
CA SER A 96 4.59 1.03 -2.79
C SER A 96 5.76 0.38 -2.01
N LEU A 97 6.99 0.76 -2.36
CA LEU A 97 8.20 0.24 -1.74
C LEU A 97 8.32 0.77 -0.32
N LEU A 98 8.18 2.08 -0.14
CA LEU A 98 8.21 2.72 1.17
C LEU A 98 7.06 2.26 2.06
N LEU A 99 5.87 2.06 1.51
CA LEU A 99 4.71 1.53 2.21
C LEU A 99 4.98 0.12 2.73
N SER A 100 5.49 -0.76 1.88
CA SER A 100 5.82 -2.13 2.26
C SER A 100 6.91 -2.16 3.34
N PHE A 101 7.93 -1.30 3.21
CA PHE A 101 9.01 -1.17 4.17
C PHE A 101 8.53 -0.64 5.52
N LEU A 102 7.79 0.47 5.54
CA LEU A 102 7.25 1.10 6.75
C LEU A 102 6.28 0.15 7.46
N GLN A 103 5.40 -0.53 6.72
CA GLN A 103 4.53 -1.56 7.29
C GLN A 103 5.36 -2.66 7.95
N SER A 104 6.39 -3.19 7.30
CA SER A 104 7.28 -4.21 7.87
C SER A 104 7.94 -3.74 9.17
N LEU A 105 8.43 -2.50 9.21
CA LEU A 105 9.01 -1.90 10.42
C LEU A 105 7.98 -1.76 11.54
N LEU A 106 6.82 -1.18 11.26
CA LEU A 106 5.73 -0.99 12.23
C LEU A 106 5.25 -2.33 12.79
N PHE A 107 5.12 -3.35 11.94
CA PHE A 107 4.76 -4.70 12.39
C PHE A 107 5.83 -5.35 13.25
N SER A 108 7.12 -5.14 12.93
CA SER A 108 8.23 -5.68 13.71
C SER A 108 8.27 -5.08 15.12
N LEU A 109 8.15 -3.75 15.23
CA LEU A 109 8.17 -3.04 16.52
C LEU A 109 7.02 -3.47 17.45
N LEU A 110 5.83 -3.70 16.89
CA LEU A 110 4.69 -4.15 17.69
C LEU A 110 4.77 -5.62 18.11
N LYS A 111 5.35 -6.48 17.26
CA LYS A 111 5.56 -7.90 17.58
C LYS A 111 6.57 -8.09 18.72
N GLU A 112 7.48 -7.15 18.90
CA GLU A 112 8.45 -7.15 20.00
C GLU A 112 7.77 -6.83 21.35
N LYS A 113 6.74 -5.98 21.34
CA LYS A 113 5.98 -5.61 22.55
C LYS A 113 5.06 -6.71 23.09
N ASP A 114 4.56 -7.60 22.23
CA ASP A 114 3.76 -8.78 22.63
C ASP A 114 4.62 -9.94 23.20
N LYS A 115 5.96 -9.85 23.10
CA LYS A 115 6.90 -10.86 23.61
C LYS A 115 7.58 -10.49 24.93
N ALA A 116 7.30 -9.29 25.46
CA ALA A 116 7.87 -8.76 26.70
C ALA A 116 6.87 -8.88 27.86
#